data_AF-A0A353DFM2-F1
#
_entry.id   AF-A0A353DFM2-F1
#
_cell.length_a   1.000
_cell.length_b   1.000
_cell.length_c   1.000
_cell.angle_alpha   90.00
_cell.angle_beta   90.00
_cell.angle_gamma   90.00
#
_symmetry.space_group_name_H-M   'P 1'
#
loop_
_entity.id
_entity.type
_entity.pdbx_description
1 polymer ?
#
loop_
_entity_poly.entity_id
_entity_poly.type
_entity_poly.pdbx_seq_one_letter_code
_entity_poly.pdbx_strand_id
1 'polypeptide(L)'
;ANLDSYKNLLLVPELHARVTLLGDNNKVVARLGDDVEGVVKQKKVNRGKPETWVTGKFVHPHDACFDNDGNIIVAEWVATGRVSRLKKVS
;
A
#
# COMPACT_ATOMS: atom_id res chain seq x y z
N ALA A 1 3.49 -5.27 -9.25
CA ALA A 1 2.40 -4.33 -8.93
C ALA A 1 1.37 -4.42 -10.02
N ASN A 2 0.26 -5.10 -9.74
CA ASN A 2 -0.93 -5.00 -10.57
C ASN A 2 -1.73 -3.76 -10.14
N LEU A 3 -2.54 -3.24 -11.05
CA LEU A 3 -3.58 -2.28 -10.73
C LEU A 3 -4.91 -3.03 -10.61
N ASP A 4 -5.76 -2.62 -9.70
CA ASP A 4 -7.10 -3.20 -9.55
C ASP A 4 -8.15 -2.10 -9.45
N SER A 5 -9.40 -2.42 -9.73
CA SER A 5 -10.49 -1.44 -9.75
C SER A 5 -11.67 -1.89 -8.92
N TYR A 6 -12.29 -0.94 -8.23
CA TYR A 6 -13.54 -1.16 -7.51
C TYR A 6 -14.43 0.07 -7.63
N LYS A 7 -15.58 -0.08 -8.30
CA LYS A 7 -16.46 1.02 -8.67
C LYS A 7 -15.70 2.08 -9.47
N ASN A 8 -15.64 3.31 -8.99
CA ASN A 8 -14.94 4.43 -9.62
C ASN A 8 -13.50 4.63 -9.09
N LEU A 9 -12.98 3.68 -8.31
CA LEU A 9 -11.62 3.76 -7.76
C LEU A 9 -10.68 2.82 -8.50
N LEU A 10 -9.49 3.34 -8.83
CA LEU A 10 -8.34 2.59 -9.28
C LEU A 10 -7.31 2.51 -8.14
N LEU A 11 -6.92 1.29 -7.80
CA LEU A 11 -5.96 0.96 -6.77
C LEU A 11 -4.56 0.82 -7.36
N VAL A 12 -3.63 1.62 -6.85
CA VAL A 12 -2.26 1.70 -7.33
C VAL A 12 -1.29 1.41 -6.17
N PRO A 13 -0.78 0.17 -6.03
CA PRO A 13 0.32 -0.11 -5.12
C PRO A 13 1.62 0.50 -5.67
N GLU A 14 2.21 1.43 -4.92
CA GLU A 14 3.46 2.09 -5.27
C GLU A 14 4.62 1.45 -4.52
N LEU A 15 5.59 0.89 -5.26
CA LEU A 15 6.81 0.28 -4.70
C LEU A 15 7.55 1.20 -3.71
N HIS A 16 7.35 2.51 -3.82
CA HIS A 16 7.85 3.53 -2.91
C HIS A 16 7.00 3.68 -1.64
N ALA A 17 6.61 2.57 -1.02
CA ALA A 17 6.04 2.54 0.33
C ALA A 17 4.67 3.24 0.51
N ARG A 18 3.75 3.05 -0.43
CA ARG A 18 2.34 3.46 -0.24
C ARG A 18 1.38 2.76 -1.19
N VAL A 19 0.09 2.96 -0.94
CA VAL A 19 -1.00 2.65 -1.86
C VAL A 19 -1.74 3.94 -2.20
N THR A 20 -1.92 4.23 -3.49
CA THR A 20 -2.71 5.36 -3.97
C THR A 20 -4.05 4.88 -4.51
N LEU A 21 -5.11 5.60 -4.15
CA LEU A 21 -6.42 5.48 -4.78
C LEU A 21 -6.61 6.66 -5.73
N LEU A 22 -6.85 6.34 -7.00
CA LEU A 22 -7.29 7.31 -8.00
C LEU A 22 -8.79 7.20 -8.19
N GLY A 23 -9.48 8.32 -8.28
CA GLY A 23 -10.88 8.40 -8.67
C GLY A 23 -11.03 8.86 -10.12
N ASP A 24 -12.18 9.44 -10.42
CA ASP A 24 -12.49 9.95 -11.75
C ASP A 24 -11.42 10.92 -12.28
N ASN A 25 -11.15 10.83 -13.58
CA ASN A 25 -10.12 11.61 -14.27
C ASN A 25 -8.71 11.43 -13.66
N ASN A 26 -8.40 10.25 -13.11
CA ASN A 26 -7.12 9.91 -12.48
C ASN A 26 -6.73 10.84 -11.33
N LYS A 27 -7.70 11.50 -10.68
CA LYS A 27 -7.42 12.37 -9.53
C LYS A 27 -7.10 11.52 -8.31
N VAL A 28 -6.04 11.89 -7.58
CA VAL A 28 -5.70 11.25 -6.31
C VAL A 28 -6.81 11.53 -5.30
N VAL A 29 -7.46 10.47 -4.81
CA VAL A 29 -8.49 10.54 -3.76
C VAL A 29 -7.86 10.28 -2.40
N ALA A 30 -6.91 9.34 -2.32
CA ALA A 30 -6.22 9.04 -1.08
C ALA A 30 -4.82 8.44 -1.32
N ARG A 31 -3.94 8.60 -0.33
CA ARG A 31 -2.69 7.85 -0.18
C ARG A 31 -2.69 7.17 1.18
N LEU A 32 -2.56 5.86 1.19
CA LEU A 32 -2.68 5.01 2.37
C LEU A 32 -1.32 4.42 2.72
N GLY A 33 -1.03 4.37 4.02
CA GLY A 33 0.17 3.75 4.57
C GLY A 33 1.50 4.36 4.11
N ASP A 34 1.52 5.64 3.73
CA ASP A 34 2.70 6.33 3.17
C ASP A 34 3.90 6.35 4.12
N ASP A 35 5.02 5.79 3.68
CA ASP A 35 6.32 5.87 4.36
C ASP A 35 7.47 6.14 3.38
N VAL A 36 7.24 6.99 2.38
CA VAL A 36 8.26 7.35 1.37
C VAL A 36 9.51 7.92 2.05
N GLU A 37 9.31 8.71 3.11
CA GLU A 37 10.40 9.34 3.85
C GLU A 37 11.29 8.30 4.54
N GLY A 38 10.71 7.37 5.30
CA GLY A 38 11.45 6.33 6.02
C GLY A 38 12.07 5.27 5.11
N VAL A 39 11.33 4.82 4.10
CA VAL A 39 11.72 3.71 3.21
C VAL A 39 12.64 4.17 2.08
N VAL A 40 12.30 5.26 1.38
CA VAL A 40 12.99 5.63 0.12
C VAL A 40 14.07 6.68 0.36
N LYS A 41 13.73 7.78 1.05
CA LYS A 41 14.64 8.93 1.18
C LYS A 41 15.69 8.71 2.27
N GLN A 42 15.25 8.39 3.48
CA GLN A 42 16.15 8.21 4.62
C GLN A 42 16.70 6.79 4.72
N LYS A 43 16.04 5.81 4.09
CA LYS A 43 16.41 4.38 4.11
C LYS A 43 16.60 3.82 5.52
N LYS A 44 15.83 4.34 6.48
CA LYS A 44 15.81 3.87 7.88
C LYS A 44 14.93 2.65 8.07
N VAL A 45 13.90 2.51 7.23
CA VAL A 45 12.99 1.37 7.21
C VAL A 45 13.48 0.38 6.16
N ASN A 46 13.84 -0.83 6.60
CA ASN A 46 14.45 -1.84 5.75
C ASN A 46 13.55 -3.07 5.65
N ARG A 47 13.24 -3.50 4.42
CA ARG A 47 12.41 -4.67 4.13
C ARG A 47 12.91 -5.99 4.75
N GLY A 48 14.18 -6.07 5.14
CA GLY A 48 14.80 -7.22 5.79
C GLY A 48 14.90 -7.14 7.31
N LYS A 49 14.46 -6.03 7.92
CA LYS A 49 14.56 -5.77 9.36
C LYS A 49 13.19 -5.43 9.94
N PRO A 50 12.40 -6.44 10.37
CA PRO A 50 11.05 -6.25 10.91
C PRO A 50 10.94 -5.21 12.03
N GLU A 51 11.98 -5.08 12.85
CA GLU A 51 12.09 -4.12 13.95
C GLU A 51 12.10 -2.64 13.49
N THR A 52 12.35 -2.39 12.20
CA THR A 52 12.31 -1.04 11.61
C THR A 52 10.95 -0.69 11.02
N TRP A 53 10.03 -1.64 10.91
CA TRP A 53 8.72 -1.41 10.30
C TRP A 53 7.77 -0.71 11.25
N VAL A 54 7.02 0.26 10.73
CA VAL A 54 6.05 1.02 11.51
C VAL A 54 4.64 0.48 11.25
N THR A 55 3.87 0.26 12.31
CA THR A 55 2.48 -0.20 12.19
C THR A 55 1.65 0.77 11.36
N GLY A 56 0.90 0.24 10.40
CA GLY A 56 0.07 1.04 9.49
C GLY A 56 0.84 1.71 8.34
N LYS A 57 2.15 1.46 8.22
CA LYS A 57 3.01 1.94 7.14
C LYS A 57 3.46 0.78 6.24
N PHE A 58 3.52 1.05 4.94
CA PHE A 58 3.92 0.04 3.96
C PHE A 58 5.43 0.03 3.72
N VAL A 59 5.95 -1.14 3.38
CA VAL A 59 7.33 -1.36 2.98
C VAL A 59 7.32 -2.14 1.67
N HIS A 60 7.58 -1.44 0.55
CA HIS A 60 7.60 -2.02 -0.79
C HIS A 60 6.35 -2.86 -1.12
N PRO A 61 5.14 -2.25 -1.10
CA PRO A 61 3.93 -2.95 -1.52
C PRO A 61 4.06 -3.34 -2.99
N HIS A 62 4.01 -4.64 -3.26
CA HIS A 62 4.29 -5.21 -4.57
C HIS A 62 3.02 -5.57 -5.31
N ASP A 63 1.92 -5.81 -4.61
CA ASP A 63 0.62 -6.00 -5.23
C ASP A 63 -0.51 -5.60 -4.29
N ALA A 64 -1.68 -5.27 -4.84
CA ALA A 64 -2.87 -5.02 -4.07
C ALA A 64 -4.15 -5.27 -4.88
N CYS A 65 -5.19 -5.74 -4.20
CA CYS A 65 -6.52 -5.91 -4.80
C CYS A 65 -7.62 -5.51 -3.81
N PHE A 66 -8.81 -5.27 -4.33
CA PHE A 66 -10.00 -5.16 -3.51
C PHE A 66 -10.56 -6.54 -3.15
N ASP A 67 -11.21 -6.64 -1.99
CA ASP A 67 -12.19 -7.71 -1.75
C ASP A 67 -13.61 -7.25 -2.17
N ASN A 68 -14.57 -8.17 -2.13
CA ASN A 68 -15.95 -7.89 -2.56
C ASN A 68 -16.63 -6.75 -1.76
N ASP A 69 -16.20 -6.53 -0.52
CA ASP A 69 -16.73 -5.50 0.37
C ASP A 69 -15.99 -4.14 0.21
N GLY A 70 -15.02 -4.06 -0.70
CA GLY A 70 -14.22 -2.87 -0.95
C GLY A 70 -13.13 -2.62 0.09
N ASN A 71 -12.75 -3.62 0.88
CA ASN A 71 -11.50 -3.58 1.64
C ASN A 71 -10.32 -3.79 0.69
N ILE A 72 -9.12 -3.44 1.13
CA ILE A 72 -7.91 -3.58 0.31
C ILE A 72 -7.00 -4.63 0.94
N ILE A 73 -6.55 -5.59 0.15
CA ILE A 73 -5.52 -6.56 0.51
C ILE A 73 -4.23 -6.13 -0.18
N VAL A 74 -3.14 -6.02 0.59
CA VAL A 74 -1.84 -5.55 0.08
C VAL A 74 -0.77 -6.59 0.38
N ALA A 75 -0.03 -7.00 -0.63
CA ALA A 75 1.13 -7.88 -0.50
C ALA A 75 2.41 -7.05 -0.54
N GLU A 76 3.28 -7.23 0.46
CA GLU A 76 4.52 -6.49 0.61
C GLU A 76 5.74 -7.40 0.44
N TRP A 77 6.73 -6.91 -0.30
CA TRP A 77 7.99 -7.62 -0.48
C TRP A 77 8.96 -7.32 0.68
N VAL A 78 8.68 -7.97 1.81
CA VAL A 78 9.53 -7.97 3.01
C VAL A 78 10.07 -9.37 3.29
N ALA A 79 11.11 -9.50 4.14
CA ALA A 79 11.85 -10.75 4.33
C ALA A 79 10.98 -11.94 4.78
N THR A 80 9.96 -11.70 5.59
CA THR A 80 9.03 -12.75 6.04
C THR A 80 7.88 -13.00 5.08
N GLY A 81 7.74 -12.16 4.04
CA GLY A 81 6.45 -11.89 3.41
C GLY A 81 5.49 -11.18 4.38
N ARG A 82 4.60 -10.35 3.85
CA ARG A 82 3.51 -9.74 4.64
C ARG A 82 2.30 -9.48 3.75
N VAL A 83 1.13 -9.85 4.24
CA VAL A 83 -0.15 -9.50 3.65
C VAL A 83 -0.94 -8.68 4.67
N SER A 84 -1.34 -7.48 4.28
CA SER A 84 -2.04 -6.52 5.13
C SER A 84 -3.47 -6.31 4.59
N ARG A 85 -4.47 -6.29 5.48
CA ARG A 85 -5.86 -5.95 5.13
C ARG A 85 -6.22 -4.57 5.67
N LEU A 86 -6.62 -3.66 4.79
CA LEU A 86 -7.14 -2.34 5.15
C LEU A 86 -8.66 -2.42 5.08
N LYS A 87 -9.30 -2.34 6.26
CA LYS A 87 -10.75 -2.36 6.37
C LYS A 87 -11.35 -1.02 5.94
N LYS A 88 -12.36 -1.07 5.07
CA LYS A 88 -13.18 0.11 4.76
C LYS A 88 -14.05 0.45 5.98
N VAL A 89 -14.03 1.70 6.43
CA VAL A 89 -14.72 2.13 7.67
C VAL A 89 -15.95 3.02 7.46
N SER A 90 -16.20 3.51 6.23
CA SER A 90 -17.40 4.25 5.83
C SER A 90 -17.45 4.38 4.30
#